data_AF-A0A2N6PEB1-F1
#
_entry.id   AF-A0A2N6PEB1-F1
#
_cell.length_a   1.000
_cell.length_b   1.000
_cell.length_c   1.000
_cell.angle_alpha   90.00
_cell.angle_beta   90.00
_cell.angle_gamma   90.00
#
_symmetry.space_group_name_H-M   'P 1'
#
loop_
_entity.id
_entity.type
_entity.pdbx_description
1 polymer ?
#
loop_
_entity_poly.entity_id
_entity_poly.type
_entity_poly.pdbx_seq_one_letter_code
_entity_poly.pdbx_strand_id
1 'polypeptide(L)'
;MKIHSTARAFAVLDLEPGEKHIFRSLLSDVAVMLGGKDELDALSGEPEDTSPEAGETGEREVSADDLARLVGISTAERPEDPAVLRLLPDVDGDDAERSAEFRRLTEHDLRESKLANIRIALYDLSLTGRIELDEAHTRAWSMALNDVRLVLATRMSMASESDVEDLYAREAADELDDQQATMLTVYDFLTWAQERLTTILLSGLGSGAEDEEEDA
;
A
#
# COMPACT_ATOMS: atom_id res chain seq x y z
N MET A 1 -6.10 -15.78 11.20
CA MET A 1 -6.77 -14.97 10.16
C MET A 1 -7.74 -15.81 9.34
N LYS A 2 -8.93 -15.25 9.00
CA LYS A 2 -9.82 -15.82 7.98
C LYS A 2 -10.31 -14.73 7.02
N ILE A 3 -10.23 -14.99 5.71
CA ILE A 3 -10.78 -14.13 4.65
C ILE A 3 -11.76 -14.94 3.81
N HIS A 4 -13.01 -14.49 3.76
CA HIS A 4 -14.11 -15.17 3.06
C HIS A 4 -15.15 -14.19 2.55
N SER A 5 -15.94 -14.60 1.56
CA SER A 5 -17.11 -13.84 1.12
C SER A 5 -18.36 -14.30 1.88
N THR A 6 -19.40 -13.45 1.93
CA THR A 6 -20.70 -13.79 2.50
C THR A 6 -21.83 -13.21 1.64
N ALA A 7 -23.07 -13.65 1.84
CA ALA A 7 -24.23 -13.12 1.12
C ALA A 7 -24.51 -11.62 1.33
N ARG A 8 -23.89 -10.98 2.35
CA ARG A 8 -24.12 -9.57 2.70
C ARG A 8 -22.91 -8.67 2.54
N ALA A 9 -21.72 -9.24 2.33
CA ALA A 9 -20.48 -8.50 2.22
C ALA A 9 -19.59 -9.18 1.18
N PHE A 10 -18.96 -8.37 0.33
CA PHE A 10 -18.13 -8.85 -0.75
C PHE A 10 -16.96 -9.67 -0.20
N ALA A 11 -16.25 -9.11 0.80
CA ALA A 11 -15.25 -9.82 1.60
C ALA A 11 -15.42 -9.54 3.10
N VAL A 12 -14.99 -10.49 3.91
CA VAL A 12 -15.03 -10.44 5.37
C VAL A 12 -13.67 -10.86 5.90
N LEU A 13 -13.03 -9.97 6.68
CA LEU A 13 -11.73 -10.19 7.31
C LEU A 13 -11.94 -10.38 8.81
N ASP A 14 -11.61 -11.57 9.28
CA ASP A 14 -11.55 -11.93 10.69
C ASP A 14 -10.07 -11.96 11.11
N LEU A 15 -9.65 -10.86 11.75
CA LEU A 15 -8.26 -10.58 12.13
C LEU A 15 -8.11 -10.64 13.65
N GLU A 16 -7.13 -11.40 14.10
CA GLU A 16 -6.69 -11.34 15.49
C GLU A 16 -6.00 -10.00 15.80
N PRO A 17 -5.94 -9.55 17.07
CA PRO A 17 -5.29 -8.29 17.41
C PRO A 17 -3.85 -8.16 16.93
N GLY A 18 -3.08 -9.26 16.97
CA GLY A 18 -1.70 -9.29 16.46
C GLY A 18 -1.63 -9.11 14.95
N GLU A 19 -2.50 -9.78 14.20
CA GLU A 19 -2.59 -9.67 12.73
C GLU A 19 -2.98 -8.25 12.32
N LYS A 20 -3.96 -7.68 13.02
CA LYS A 20 -4.41 -6.29 12.82
C LYS A 20 -3.28 -5.28 13.07
N HIS A 21 -2.44 -5.53 14.07
CA HIS A 21 -1.28 -4.70 14.35
C HIS A 21 -0.22 -4.80 13.24
N ILE A 22 0.07 -6.02 12.76
CA ILE A 22 1.01 -6.25 11.65
C ILE A 22 0.56 -5.49 10.40
N PHE A 23 -0.70 -5.65 9.97
CA PHE A 23 -1.20 -4.93 8.79
C PHE A 23 -1.11 -3.42 8.97
N ARG A 24 -1.53 -2.89 10.12
CA ARG A 24 -1.46 -1.45 10.40
C ARG A 24 -0.01 -0.94 10.31
N SER A 25 0.94 -1.61 10.96
CA SER A 25 2.35 -1.20 10.94
C SER A 25 2.89 -1.16 9.51
N LEU A 26 2.71 -2.25 8.76
CA LEU A 26 3.25 -2.36 7.40
C LEU A 26 2.63 -1.35 6.44
N LEU A 27 1.31 -1.15 6.52
CA LEU A 27 0.60 -0.16 5.70
C LEU A 27 1.06 1.26 6.04
N SER A 28 1.21 1.58 7.33
CA SER A 28 1.72 2.88 7.78
C SER A 28 3.16 3.11 7.31
N ASP A 29 4.04 2.12 7.41
CA ASP A 29 5.43 2.23 6.94
C ASP A 29 5.49 2.56 5.44
N VAL A 30 4.69 1.87 4.62
CA VAL A 30 4.61 2.16 3.17
C VAL A 30 4.02 3.53 2.89
N ALA A 31 2.99 3.96 3.61
CA ALA A 31 2.44 5.30 3.46
C ALA A 31 3.47 6.38 3.81
N VAL A 32 4.28 6.19 4.86
CA VAL A 32 5.40 7.09 5.19
C VAL A 32 6.42 7.14 4.06
N MET A 33 6.80 5.99 3.48
CA MET A 33 7.71 5.94 2.32
C MET A 33 7.18 6.68 1.09
N LEU A 34 5.85 6.72 0.93
CA LEU A 34 5.20 7.43 -0.18
C LEU A 34 5.01 8.93 0.08
N GLY A 35 5.34 9.43 1.27
CA GLY A 35 5.19 10.83 1.66
C GLY A 35 3.89 11.15 2.42
N GLY A 36 3.11 10.13 2.81
CA GLY A 36 1.84 10.29 3.53
C GLY A 36 1.96 10.51 5.05
N LYS A 37 3.14 10.89 5.56
CA LYS A 37 3.39 11.02 7.01
C LYS A 37 2.46 12.05 7.67
N ASP A 38 2.40 13.26 7.11
CA ASP A 38 1.63 14.38 7.67
C ASP A 38 0.14 14.03 7.82
N GLU A 39 -0.38 13.23 6.91
CA GLU A 39 -1.77 12.78 6.94
C GLU A 39 -2.01 11.59 7.88
N LEU A 40 -1.04 10.69 8.02
CA LEU A 40 -1.09 9.63 9.03
C LEU A 40 -1.12 10.23 10.44
N ASP A 41 -0.33 11.27 10.67
CA ASP A 41 -0.29 12.01 11.93
C ASP A 41 -1.66 12.70 12.19
N ALA A 42 -2.33 13.21 11.14
CA ALA A 42 -3.70 13.73 11.26
C ALA A 42 -4.75 12.64 11.60
N LEU A 43 -4.56 11.40 11.14
CA LEU A 43 -5.44 10.26 11.41
C LEU A 43 -5.22 9.64 12.80
N SER A 44 -4.00 9.71 13.35
CA SER A 44 -3.70 9.19 14.69
C SER A 44 -4.27 10.07 15.81
N GLY A 45 -4.63 11.32 15.49
CA GLY A 45 -5.20 12.27 16.45
C GLY A 45 -4.21 12.70 17.53
N GLU A 46 -2.92 12.44 17.34
CA GLU A 46 -1.88 13.02 18.20
C GLU A 46 -1.82 14.51 17.86
N PRO A 47 -2.16 15.41 18.80
CA PRO A 47 -2.01 16.84 18.56
C PRO A 47 -0.53 17.09 18.30
N GLU A 48 -0.20 17.81 17.24
CA GLU A 48 1.09 18.49 17.18
C GLU A 48 1.27 19.20 18.53
N ASP A 49 2.34 18.90 19.25
CA ASP A 49 2.78 19.65 20.42
C ASP A 49 3.29 21.03 19.95
N THR A 50 2.37 21.81 19.36
CA THR A 50 2.52 23.23 19.09
C THR A 50 2.27 23.94 20.41
N SER A 51 3.27 23.87 21.29
CA SER A 51 3.41 24.88 22.33
C SER A 51 3.25 26.26 21.68
N PRO A 52 2.31 27.11 22.13
CA PRO A 52 2.05 28.39 21.51
C PRO A 52 3.17 29.35 21.90
N GLU A 53 4.26 29.36 21.13
CA GLU A 53 5.14 30.53 21.13
C GLU A 53 4.36 31.66 20.47
N ALA A 54 4.07 32.67 21.28
CA ALA A 54 3.33 33.85 20.88
C ALA A 54 4.09 34.62 19.80
N GLY A 55 3.47 34.74 18.63
CA GLY A 55 3.74 35.80 17.67
C GLY A 55 4.29 35.33 16.33
N GLU A 56 3.38 35.03 15.40
CA GLU A 56 3.33 35.65 14.07
C GLU A 56 2.10 35.08 13.35
N THR A 57 1.18 35.95 12.93
CA THR A 57 0.19 35.60 11.92
C THR A 57 0.95 35.41 10.61
N GLY A 58 1.55 34.23 10.44
CA GLY A 58 2.16 33.82 9.19
C GLY A 58 1.05 33.55 8.19
N GLU A 59 0.81 34.51 7.30
CA GLU A 59 0.27 34.19 5.99
C GLU A 59 1.20 33.11 5.42
N ARG A 60 0.74 31.86 5.35
CA ARG A 60 1.52 30.78 4.74
C ARG A 60 1.71 31.18 3.28
N GLU A 61 2.88 31.73 2.94
CA GLU A 61 3.25 32.02 1.56
C GLU A 61 3.11 30.72 0.78
N VAL A 62 2.13 30.69 -0.13
CA VAL A 62 1.93 29.54 -1.01
C VAL A 62 3.14 29.51 -1.95
N SER A 63 3.98 28.50 -1.80
CA SER A 63 5.18 28.37 -2.62
C SER A 63 4.82 27.98 -4.06
N ALA A 64 5.72 28.23 -5.00
CA ALA A 64 5.55 27.74 -6.37
C ALA A 64 5.39 26.21 -6.41
N ASP A 65 6.01 25.48 -5.48
CA ASP A 65 5.87 24.04 -5.32
C ASP A 65 4.49 23.65 -4.79
N ASP A 66 3.89 24.42 -3.88
CA ASP A 66 2.52 24.18 -3.40
C ASP A 66 1.48 24.36 -4.52
N LEU A 67 1.67 25.39 -5.36
CA LEU A 67 0.84 25.60 -6.56
C LEU A 67 1.07 24.52 -7.62
N ALA A 68 2.31 24.07 -7.80
CA ALA A 68 2.65 22.98 -8.73
C ALA A 68 2.00 21.66 -8.30
N ARG A 69 2.03 21.34 -7.00
CA ARG A 69 1.31 20.19 -6.41
C ARG A 69 -0.19 20.26 -6.65
N LEU A 70 -0.78 21.45 -6.49
CA LEU A 70 -2.22 21.65 -6.75
C LEU A 70 -2.62 21.34 -8.21
N VAL A 71 -1.70 21.49 -9.16
CA VAL A 71 -1.91 21.15 -10.58
C VAL A 71 -1.27 19.82 -11.00
N GLY A 72 -0.82 19.01 -10.04
CA GLY A 72 -0.23 17.68 -10.28
C GLY A 72 1.18 17.68 -10.87
N ILE A 73 1.85 18.83 -10.95
CA ILE A 73 3.23 18.94 -11.42
C ILE A 73 4.16 18.80 -10.22
N SER A 74 4.97 17.75 -10.19
CA SER A 74 5.97 17.55 -9.14
C SER A 74 7.37 17.88 -9.64
N THR A 75 8.23 18.43 -8.80
CA THR A 75 9.68 18.53 -9.06
C THR A 75 10.39 17.18 -8.80
N ALA A 76 9.67 16.06 -8.84
CA ALA A 76 10.10 14.78 -8.29
C ALA A 76 11.43 14.31 -8.87
N GLU A 77 12.46 14.43 -8.03
CA GLU A 77 13.73 13.75 -8.23
C GLU A 77 13.50 12.24 -8.19
N ARG A 78 14.33 11.51 -8.93
CA ARG A 78 14.26 10.05 -8.94
C ARG A 78 14.47 9.54 -7.50
N PRO A 79 13.55 8.73 -6.95
CA PRO A 79 13.73 8.19 -5.60
C PRO A 79 15.06 7.42 -5.49
N GLU A 80 15.80 7.64 -4.41
CA GLU A 80 17.06 6.91 -4.15
C GLU A 80 16.79 5.52 -3.55
N ASP A 81 15.69 5.38 -2.82
CA ASP A 81 15.28 4.14 -2.19
C ASP A 81 14.77 3.13 -3.23
N PRO A 82 15.41 1.95 -3.37
CA PRO A 82 14.96 0.91 -4.30
C PRO A 82 13.52 0.46 -4.08
N ALA A 83 13.03 0.46 -2.84
CA ALA A 83 11.66 0.08 -2.54
C ALA A 83 10.67 1.11 -3.06
N VAL A 84 10.99 2.41 -2.94
CA VAL A 84 10.18 3.49 -3.50
C VAL A 84 10.24 3.47 -5.03
N LEU A 85 11.40 3.21 -5.63
CA LEU A 85 11.53 3.00 -7.07
C LEU A 85 10.70 1.80 -7.57
N ARG A 86 10.54 0.75 -6.77
CA ARG A 86 9.68 -0.39 -7.12
C ARG A 86 8.21 0.02 -7.17
N LEU A 87 7.78 0.91 -6.27
CA LEU A 87 6.42 1.45 -6.23
C LEU A 87 6.18 2.52 -7.31
N LEU A 88 7.19 3.32 -7.62
CA LEU A 88 7.16 4.45 -8.54
C LEU A 88 8.23 4.24 -9.63
N PRO A 89 8.02 3.25 -10.52
CA PRO A 89 9.05 2.82 -11.46
C PRO A 89 9.31 3.86 -12.54
N ASP A 90 10.55 3.84 -13.03
CA ASP A 90 10.91 4.52 -14.27
C ASP A 90 10.11 3.93 -15.44
N VAL A 91 9.57 4.78 -16.30
CA VAL A 91 8.79 4.34 -17.47
C VAL A 91 9.69 3.75 -18.56
N ASP A 92 10.94 4.21 -18.60
CA ASP A 92 11.99 3.69 -19.48
C ASP A 92 13.33 3.64 -18.72
N GLY A 93 13.89 2.44 -18.60
CA GLY A 93 15.15 2.19 -17.90
C GLY A 93 16.39 2.68 -18.67
N ASP A 94 16.28 2.88 -19.98
CA ASP A 94 17.39 3.29 -20.85
C ASP A 94 17.37 4.80 -21.15
N ASP A 95 16.31 5.51 -20.76
CA ASP A 95 16.12 6.93 -21.03
C ASP A 95 15.71 7.73 -19.78
N ALA A 96 16.74 8.27 -19.12
CA ALA A 96 16.57 9.04 -17.91
C ALA A 96 15.80 10.35 -18.11
N GLU A 97 15.89 10.97 -19.30
CA GLU A 97 15.20 12.24 -19.60
C GLU A 97 13.69 12.00 -19.75
N ARG A 98 13.32 10.97 -20.53
CA ARG A 98 11.92 10.54 -20.66
C ARG A 98 11.33 10.12 -19.32
N SER A 99 12.07 9.36 -18.51
CA SER A 99 11.62 8.96 -17.17
C SER A 99 11.46 10.16 -16.23
N ALA A 100 12.35 11.16 -16.29
CA ALA A 100 12.21 12.38 -15.49
C ALA A 100 11.00 13.23 -15.90
N GLU A 101 10.74 13.38 -17.21
CA GLU A 101 9.55 14.06 -17.70
C GLU A 101 8.26 13.33 -17.30
N PHE A 102 8.23 12.00 -17.42
CA PHE A 102 7.08 11.21 -17.03
C PHE A 102 6.78 11.31 -15.52
N ARG A 103 7.81 11.20 -14.67
CA ARG A 103 7.65 11.38 -13.22
C ARG A 103 7.10 12.76 -12.86
N ARG A 104 7.66 13.83 -13.44
CA ARG A 104 7.21 15.21 -13.25
C ARG A 104 5.70 15.36 -13.48
N LEU A 105 5.14 14.62 -14.43
CA LEU A 105 3.75 14.71 -14.85
C LEU A 105 2.79 13.71 -14.16
N THR A 106 3.28 12.59 -13.63
CA THR A 106 2.41 11.47 -13.21
C THR A 106 2.65 10.96 -11.80
N GLU A 107 3.83 11.22 -11.23
CA GLU A 107 4.23 10.60 -9.96
C GLU A 107 3.32 11.03 -8.81
N HIS A 108 2.87 12.29 -8.81
CA HIS A 108 1.93 12.81 -7.82
C HIS A 108 0.63 11.98 -7.80
N ASP A 109 -0.01 11.82 -8.96
CA ASP A 109 -1.27 11.09 -9.06
C ASP A 109 -1.11 9.60 -8.75
N LEU A 110 0.04 9.02 -9.12
CA LEU A 110 0.38 7.63 -8.78
C LEU A 110 0.55 7.47 -7.25
N ARG A 111 1.28 8.38 -6.59
CA ARG A 111 1.42 8.39 -5.13
C ARG A 111 0.08 8.53 -4.44
N GLU A 112 -0.75 9.48 -4.86
CA GLU A 112 -2.07 9.71 -4.27
C GLU A 112 -3.01 8.50 -4.44
N SER A 113 -2.98 7.84 -5.59
CA SER A 113 -3.76 6.61 -5.81
C SER A 113 -3.33 5.49 -4.86
N LYS A 114 -2.02 5.28 -4.68
CA LYS A 114 -1.49 4.28 -3.73
C LYS A 114 -1.84 4.63 -2.28
N LEU A 115 -1.64 5.89 -1.90
CA LEU A 115 -1.98 6.38 -0.57
C LEU A 115 -3.49 6.26 -0.30
N ALA A 116 -4.37 6.54 -1.27
CA ALA A 116 -5.80 6.36 -1.13
C ALA A 116 -6.17 4.90 -0.80
N ASN A 117 -5.57 3.92 -1.49
CA ASN A 117 -5.78 2.50 -1.18
C ASN A 117 -5.32 2.13 0.24
N ILE A 118 -4.15 2.63 0.65
CA ILE A 118 -3.62 2.42 2.01
C ILE A 118 -4.51 3.08 3.06
N ARG A 119 -4.98 4.31 2.83
CA ARG A 119 -5.89 5.05 3.72
C ARG A 119 -7.19 4.28 3.94
N ILE A 120 -7.77 3.70 2.88
CA ILE A 120 -8.96 2.85 2.99
C ILE A 120 -8.69 1.63 3.89
N ALA A 121 -7.58 0.91 3.65
CA ALA A 121 -7.23 -0.25 4.45
C ALA A 121 -6.97 0.11 5.94
N LEU A 122 -6.27 1.22 6.20
CA LEU A 122 -6.03 1.73 7.55
C LEU A 122 -7.32 2.17 8.27
N TYR A 123 -8.24 2.79 7.53
CA TYR A 123 -9.57 3.14 8.04
C TYR A 123 -10.34 1.88 8.44
N ASP A 124 -10.39 0.85 7.59
CA ASP A 124 -11.07 -0.41 7.89
C ASP A 124 -10.43 -1.11 9.10
N LEU A 125 -9.10 -1.07 9.21
CA LEU A 125 -8.34 -1.52 10.38
C LEU A 125 -8.56 -0.65 11.62
N SER A 126 -9.19 0.51 11.55
CA SER A 126 -9.56 1.30 12.74
C SER A 126 -10.88 0.84 13.36
N LEU A 127 -11.76 0.22 12.55
CA LEU A 127 -13.07 -0.23 12.99
C LEU A 127 -12.97 -1.36 14.02
N THR A 128 -13.95 -1.44 14.90
CA THR A 128 -14.03 -2.47 15.94
C THR A 128 -14.74 -3.72 15.43
N GLY A 129 -14.24 -4.90 15.78
CA GLY A 129 -14.86 -6.17 15.42
C GLY A 129 -14.49 -6.64 14.01
N ARG A 130 -15.42 -7.36 13.39
CA ARG A 130 -15.25 -7.95 12.05
C ARG A 130 -15.23 -6.86 10.98
N ILE A 131 -14.27 -6.93 10.07
CA ILE A 131 -14.16 -5.99 8.95
C ILE A 131 -14.94 -6.58 7.78
N GLU A 132 -15.96 -5.85 7.32
CA GLU A 132 -16.77 -6.19 6.16
C GLU A 132 -16.44 -5.20 5.04
N LEU A 133 -16.00 -5.71 3.90
CA LEU A 133 -15.59 -4.93 2.75
C LEU A 133 -16.64 -5.07 1.65
N ASP A 134 -16.95 -3.96 1.00
CA ASP A 134 -17.56 -3.97 -0.32
C ASP A 134 -16.51 -4.27 -1.41
N GLU A 135 -16.91 -4.29 -2.67
CA GLU A 135 -15.99 -4.58 -3.77
C GLU A 135 -14.87 -3.53 -3.89
N ALA A 136 -15.19 -2.24 -3.70
CA ALA A 136 -14.24 -1.15 -3.83
C ALA A 136 -13.17 -1.21 -2.74
N HIS A 137 -13.58 -1.43 -1.49
CA HIS A 137 -12.66 -1.65 -0.38
C HIS A 137 -11.85 -2.93 -0.57
N THR A 138 -12.46 -4.02 -1.05
CA THR A 138 -11.73 -5.27 -1.35
C THR A 138 -10.62 -5.04 -2.38
N ARG A 139 -10.90 -4.24 -3.42
CA ARG A 139 -9.91 -3.82 -4.43
C ARG A 139 -8.81 -2.95 -3.84
N ALA A 140 -9.18 -1.96 -3.03
CA ALA A 140 -8.23 -1.07 -2.35
C ALA A 140 -7.27 -1.86 -1.45
N TRP A 141 -7.80 -2.78 -0.64
CA TRP A 141 -7.00 -3.71 0.16
C TRP A 141 -6.05 -4.54 -0.71
N SER A 142 -6.54 -5.14 -1.79
CA SER A 142 -5.70 -5.95 -2.68
C SER A 142 -4.55 -5.13 -3.30
N MET A 143 -4.80 -3.86 -3.66
CA MET A 143 -3.77 -2.97 -4.19
C MET A 143 -2.77 -2.54 -3.11
N ALA A 144 -3.24 -2.21 -1.91
CA ALA A 144 -2.38 -1.81 -0.80
C ALA A 144 -1.48 -2.97 -0.32
N LEU A 145 -2.02 -4.19 -0.23
CA LEU A 145 -1.24 -5.39 0.11
C LEU A 145 -0.17 -5.67 -0.94
N ASN A 146 -0.48 -5.47 -2.22
CA ASN A 146 0.50 -5.61 -3.30
C ASN A 146 1.67 -4.63 -3.13
N ASP A 147 1.39 -3.38 -2.78
CA ASP A 147 2.44 -2.37 -2.55
C ASP A 147 3.34 -2.74 -1.37
N VAL A 148 2.76 -3.18 -0.24
CA VAL A 148 3.54 -3.69 0.90
C VAL A 148 4.41 -4.88 0.49
N ARG A 149 3.86 -5.80 -0.29
CA ARG A 149 4.56 -7.00 -0.74
C ARG A 149 5.74 -6.68 -1.67
N LEU A 150 5.59 -5.68 -2.54
CA LEU A 150 6.68 -5.17 -3.39
C LEU A 150 7.81 -4.54 -2.56
N VAL A 151 7.47 -3.82 -1.51
CA VAL A 151 8.47 -3.23 -0.58
C VAL A 151 9.23 -4.33 0.14
N LEU A 152 8.53 -5.32 0.71
CA LEU A 152 9.16 -6.44 1.41
C LEU A 152 10.06 -7.26 0.47
N ALA A 153 9.56 -7.60 -0.72
CA ALA A 153 10.35 -8.29 -1.75
C ALA A 153 11.65 -7.53 -2.06
N THR A 154 11.57 -6.22 -2.23
CA THR A 154 12.73 -5.39 -2.55
C THR A 154 13.74 -5.36 -1.40
N ARG A 155 13.29 -5.27 -0.15
CA ARG A 155 14.17 -5.30 1.04
C ARG A 155 14.85 -6.66 1.23
N MET A 156 14.18 -7.75 0.83
CA MET A 156 14.74 -9.09 0.81
C MET A 156 15.56 -9.40 -0.46
N SER A 157 15.76 -8.43 -1.34
CA SER A 157 16.46 -8.59 -2.63
C SER A 157 15.82 -9.63 -3.57
N MET A 158 14.50 -9.80 -3.52
CA MET A 158 13.73 -10.68 -4.41
C MET A 158 13.40 -9.94 -5.72
N ALA A 159 14.31 -10.00 -6.69
CA ALA A 159 14.11 -9.36 -7.99
C ALA A 159 13.54 -10.31 -9.06
N SER A 160 13.78 -11.61 -8.89
CA SER A 160 13.42 -12.68 -9.82
C SER A 160 12.83 -13.89 -9.09
N GLU A 161 12.22 -14.80 -9.84
CA GLU A 161 11.68 -16.05 -9.28
C GLU A 161 12.79 -16.92 -8.65
N SER A 162 14.00 -16.95 -9.23
CA SER A 162 15.13 -17.68 -8.63
C SER A 162 15.57 -17.10 -7.29
N ASP A 163 15.51 -15.77 -7.10
CA ASP A 163 15.85 -15.16 -5.81
C ASP A 163 14.87 -15.60 -4.71
N VAL A 164 13.60 -15.78 -5.08
CA VAL A 164 12.55 -16.29 -4.19
C VAL A 164 12.82 -17.75 -3.83
N GLU A 165 13.09 -18.60 -4.82
CA GLU A 165 13.42 -20.02 -4.62
C GLU A 165 14.66 -20.20 -3.73
N ASP A 166 15.71 -19.42 -3.97
CA ASP A 166 16.94 -19.43 -3.17
C ASP A 166 16.67 -19.05 -1.70
N LEU A 167 15.80 -18.06 -1.47
CA LEU A 167 15.45 -17.64 -0.12
C LEU A 167 14.71 -18.75 0.66
N TYR A 168 13.77 -19.44 0.02
CA TYR A 168 13.10 -20.60 0.62
C TYR A 168 14.05 -21.79 0.83
N ALA A 169 14.99 -22.03 -0.08
CA ALA A 169 15.99 -23.09 0.10
C ALA A 169 16.86 -22.83 1.33
N ARG A 170 17.24 -21.57 1.56
CA ARG A 170 18.00 -21.13 2.74
C ARG A 170 17.17 -21.19 4.02
N GLU A 171 15.89 -20.84 3.97
CA GLU A 171 14.97 -20.99 5.10
C GLU A 171 14.82 -22.46 5.51
N ALA A 172 14.60 -23.35 4.56
CA ALA A 172 14.51 -24.80 4.80
C ALA A 172 15.81 -25.41 5.35
N ALA A 173 16.96 -24.78 5.07
CA ALA A 173 18.27 -25.15 5.59
C ALA A 173 18.62 -24.49 6.93
N ASP A 174 17.72 -23.67 7.52
CA ASP A 174 17.95 -22.89 8.75
C ASP A 174 19.14 -21.91 8.60
N GLU A 175 19.31 -21.33 7.41
CA GLU A 175 20.40 -20.40 7.05
C GLU A 175 19.97 -18.92 7.01
N LEU A 176 18.70 -18.63 7.31
CA LEU A 176 18.22 -17.27 7.47
C LEU A 176 18.41 -16.81 8.91
N ASP A 177 18.78 -15.54 9.09
CA ASP A 177 18.69 -14.95 10.42
C ASP A 177 17.21 -14.74 10.85
N ASP A 178 16.98 -14.51 12.14
CA ASP A 178 15.64 -14.34 12.71
C ASP A 178 14.84 -13.23 12.00
N GLN A 179 15.51 -12.15 11.56
CA GLN A 179 14.86 -11.03 10.89
C GLN A 179 14.42 -11.44 9.48
N GLN A 180 15.28 -12.12 8.72
CA GLN A 180 14.98 -12.63 7.39
C GLN A 180 13.86 -13.66 7.43
N ALA A 181 13.91 -14.62 8.35
CA ALA A 181 12.86 -15.61 8.53
C ALA A 181 11.51 -14.96 8.89
N THR A 182 11.53 -13.93 9.75
CA THR A 182 10.33 -13.16 10.09
C THR A 182 9.77 -12.41 8.88
N MET A 183 10.62 -11.72 8.10
CA MET A 183 10.19 -10.99 6.90
C MET A 183 9.61 -11.93 5.84
N LEU A 184 10.20 -13.11 5.64
CA LEU A 184 9.67 -14.12 4.72
C LEU A 184 8.32 -14.65 5.19
N THR A 185 8.18 -14.94 6.50
CA THR A 185 6.90 -15.35 7.08
C THR A 185 5.81 -14.29 6.88
N VAL A 186 6.15 -13.01 7.08
CA VAL A 186 5.22 -11.89 6.82
C VAL A 186 4.89 -11.81 5.33
N TYR A 187 5.87 -11.94 4.45
CA TYR A 187 5.66 -11.93 2.99
C TYR A 187 4.70 -13.05 2.54
N ASP A 188 4.86 -14.25 3.06
CA ASP A 188 3.97 -15.40 2.79
C ASP A 188 2.56 -15.14 3.30
N PHE A 189 2.46 -14.61 4.52
CA PHE A 189 1.19 -14.23 5.11
C PHE A 189 0.44 -13.20 4.26
N LEU A 190 1.12 -12.17 3.77
CA LEU A 190 0.53 -11.17 2.88
C LEU A 190 0.19 -11.74 1.50
N THR A 191 1.03 -12.62 0.97
CA THR A 191 0.79 -13.32 -0.31
C THR A 191 -0.51 -14.12 -0.23
N TRP A 192 -0.67 -14.93 0.82
CA TRP A 192 -1.90 -15.66 1.07
C TRP A 192 -3.10 -14.72 1.20
N ALA A 193 -2.97 -13.63 1.97
CA ALA A 193 -4.05 -12.65 2.15
C ALA A 193 -4.52 -12.05 0.81
N GLN A 194 -3.58 -11.63 -0.03
CA GLN A 194 -3.83 -11.03 -1.33
C GLN A 194 -4.46 -12.03 -2.30
N GLU A 195 -3.99 -13.28 -2.33
CA GLU A 195 -4.59 -14.34 -3.14
C GLU A 195 -6.05 -14.60 -2.76
N ARG A 196 -6.36 -14.59 -1.45
CA ARG A 196 -7.74 -14.76 -0.98
C ARG A 196 -8.66 -13.62 -1.43
N LEU A 197 -8.23 -12.36 -1.30
CA LEU A 197 -9.00 -11.21 -1.77
C LEU A 197 -9.17 -11.22 -3.30
N THR A 198 -8.09 -11.56 -4.04
CA THR A 198 -8.13 -11.67 -5.50
C THR A 198 -9.08 -12.76 -5.97
N THR A 199 -9.09 -13.91 -5.28
CA THR A 199 -10.03 -15.01 -5.57
C THR A 199 -11.48 -14.57 -5.38
N ILE A 200 -11.76 -13.81 -4.32
CA ILE A 200 -13.10 -13.26 -4.05
C ILE A 200 -13.49 -12.26 -5.15
N LEU A 201 -12.58 -11.35 -5.54
CA LEU A 201 -12.79 -10.41 -6.66
C LEU A 201 -13.11 -11.13 -7.97
N LEU A 202 -12.32 -12.15 -8.33
CA LEU A 202 -12.54 -12.94 -9.54
C LEU A 202 -13.87 -13.69 -9.52
N SER A 203 -14.29 -14.19 -8.36
CA SER A 203 -15.59 -14.86 -8.21
C SER A 203 -16.75 -13.89 -8.39
N GLY A 204 -16.63 -12.66 -7.87
CA GLY A 204 -17.64 -11.61 -8.02
C GLY A 204 -17.82 -11.12 -9.47
N LEU A 205 -16.77 -11.17 -10.28
CA LEU A 205 -16.87 -10.87 -11.73
C LEU A 205 -17.71 -11.90 -12.49
N GLY A 206 -17.66 -13.17 -12.08
CA GLY A 206 -18.44 -14.24 -12.69
C GLY A 206 -19.93 -14.16 -12.37
N SER A 207 -20.31 -13.74 -11.16
CA SER A 207 -21.71 -13.62 -10.75
C SER A 207 -22.44 -12.46 -11.44
N GLY A 208 -21.77 -11.34 -11.73
CA GLY A 208 -22.41 -10.20 -12.40
C GLY A 208 -22.76 -10.46 -13.87
N ALA A 209 -22.14 -11.44 -14.52
CA ALA A 209 -22.42 -11.80 -15.91
C ALA A 209 -23.66 -12.69 -16.07
N GLU A 210 -24.04 -13.43 -15.02
CA GLU A 210 -25.22 -14.31 -15.05
C GLU A 210 -26.51 -13.50 -14.79
N ASP A 211 -26.43 -12.44 -13.98
CA ASP A 211 -27.57 -11.56 -13.66
C ASP A 211 -28.02 -10.69 -14.86
N GLU A 212 -27.13 -10.40 -15.83
CA GLU A 212 -27.46 -9.63 -17.04
C GLU A 212 -28.14 -10.47 -18.14
N GLU A 213 -28.03 -11.80 -18.12
CA GLU A 213 -28.68 -12.68 -19.11
C GLU A 213 -30.13 -13.04 -18.74
N GLU A 214 -30.54 -12.90 -17.47
CA GLU A 214 -31.91 -13.25 -17.02
C GLU A 214 -32.93 -12.11 -17.25
N ASP A 215 -32.46 -10.89 -17.54
CA ASP A 215 -33.27 -9.69 -17.81
C ASP A 215 -33.36 -9.31 -19.32
N ALA A 216 -32.86 -10.16 -20.23
CA ALA A 216 -32.88 -9.97 -21.70
C ALA A 216 -33.86 -10.90 -22.43
#